data_AF-A0A6G4N7P4-F1
#
_entry.id   AF-A0A6G4N7P4-F1
#
_cell.length_a   1.000
_cell.length_b   1.000
_cell.length_c   1.000
_cell.angle_alpha   90.00
_cell.angle_beta   90.00
_cell.angle_gamma   90.00
#
_symmetry.space_group_name_H-M   'P 1'
#
loop_
_entity.id
_entity.type
_entity.pdbx_description
1 polymer ?
#
loop_
_entity_poly.entity_id
_entity_poly.type
_entity_poly.pdbx_seq_one_letter_code
_entity_poly.pdbx_strand_id
1 'polypeptide(L)'
;IKKAFKDCNIQYRPKKVIDTLEIFKIAFPTDKSYQLSELAEAHGITLANAHRADEDAATTAKLMILAFEKFEKLPLDTLKQLYYLSKQLKYDLYDIFFEMVRQYDAKPLDKSYEKFEQIIYRKQVDFKKPTTNYNGSLKSLYSKAVDQLGLTYRPQQLYLAETILDQLMHSEKAMIEASLGSGKSLAYLLAALMYNIETGKHVMISTNTKLLQSQLLEKDIPAMNEALNFKINALLIKSKSDYISLGLISQILKDDTSNYEVNILKMQLLIWITETPSGDIQELNLKGGQKMYFDQKIETYVPARHDVHYYNFIKRNAQNIQIGITNHAHLIHSDVENSIYQLFDDCIVDEAHRLPDYALNQVTNELSYADIKYQLGLIGKNENEKLLKAIDQLEKQRILEKLDIAPIDIFGLKASMNEIHELNEQLFSTIFTIINDSDVYDDDIHRFHNVFTFETKDILKDLHAIIDKLNKTLEIFNGISHKT
;
A
#
# COMPACT_ATOMS: atom_id res chain seq x y z
N ILE A 1 -32.71 -8.03 -12.16
CA ILE A 1 -32.41 -8.68 -13.45
C ILE A 1 -33.40 -9.79 -13.80
N LYS A 2 -33.42 -10.97 -13.13
CA LYS A 2 -34.33 -12.08 -13.48
C LYS A 2 -35.82 -11.70 -13.59
N LYS A 3 -36.30 -10.80 -12.71
CA LYS A 3 -37.66 -10.25 -12.76
C LYS A 3 -37.91 -9.42 -14.02
N ALA A 4 -37.05 -8.46 -14.33
CA ALA A 4 -37.15 -7.64 -15.54
C ALA A 4 -37.12 -8.47 -16.84
N PHE A 5 -36.27 -9.51 -16.92
CA PHE A 5 -36.27 -10.43 -18.05
C PHE A 5 -37.57 -11.23 -18.16
N LYS A 6 -38.13 -11.66 -17.02
CA LYS A 6 -39.43 -12.34 -16.97
C LYS A 6 -40.57 -11.42 -17.40
N ASP A 7 -40.55 -10.15 -17.01
CA ASP A 7 -41.53 -9.13 -17.40
C ASP A 7 -41.50 -8.87 -18.92
N CYS A 8 -40.33 -9.03 -19.56
CA CYS A 8 -40.17 -9.00 -21.02
C CYS A 8 -40.38 -10.35 -21.72
N ASN A 9 -40.82 -11.39 -21.01
CA ASN A 9 -41.01 -12.76 -21.52
C ASN A 9 -39.72 -13.40 -22.10
N ILE A 10 -38.55 -13.02 -21.58
CA ILE A 10 -37.24 -13.56 -21.96
C ILE A 10 -36.77 -14.56 -20.89
N GLN A 11 -36.44 -15.78 -21.30
CA GLN A 11 -35.91 -16.80 -20.39
C GLN A 11 -34.44 -16.54 -20.07
N TYR A 12 -34.16 -15.97 -18.89
CA TYR A 12 -32.80 -15.67 -18.44
C TYR A 12 -32.05 -16.92 -17.96
N ARG A 13 -31.24 -17.52 -18.85
CA ARG A 13 -30.35 -18.67 -18.57
C ARG A 13 -28.97 -18.44 -19.22
N PRO A 14 -28.15 -17.52 -18.68
CA PRO A 14 -26.83 -17.25 -19.25
C PRO A 14 -25.94 -18.50 -19.11
N LYS A 15 -25.24 -18.86 -20.18
CA LYS A 15 -24.25 -19.96 -20.17
C LYS A 15 -22.93 -19.55 -19.52
N LYS A 16 -22.57 -18.27 -19.65
CA LYS A 16 -21.36 -17.66 -19.10
C LYS A 16 -21.74 -16.34 -18.45
N VAL A 17 -21.13 -16.03 -17.31
CA VAL A 17 -21.36 -14.81 -16.55
C VAL A 17 -20.01 -14.20 -16.20
N ILE A 18 -19.91 -12.88 -16.33
CA ILE A 18 -18.73 -12.11 -15.95
C ILE A 18 -19.20 -10.97 -15.06
N ASP A 19 -18.40 -10.60 -14.06
CA ASP A 19 -18.64 -9.47 -13.19
C ASP A 19 -17.69 -8.32 -13.57
N THR A 20 -18.24 -7.18 -13.95
CA THR A 20 -17.47 -5.99 -14.34
C THR A 20 -16.69 -5.43 -13.16
N LEU A 21 -17.18 -5.56 -11.93
CA LEU A 21 -16.44 -5.12 -10.74
C LEU A 21 -15.18 -5.97 -10.53
N GLU A 22 -15.27 -7.27 -10.80
CA GLU A 22 -14.11 -8.19 -10.76
C GLU A 22 -13.06 -7.78 -11.81
N ILE A 23 -13.50 -7.52 -13.05
CA ILE A 23 -12.64 -7.02 -14.12
C ILE A 23 -11.95 -5.71 -13.71
N PHE A 24 -12.70 -4.73 -13.21
CA PHE A 24 -12.16 -3.42 -12.89
C PHE A 24 -11.15 -3.47 -11.74
N LYS A 25 -11.42 -4.28 -10.70
CA LYS A 25 -10.46 -4.51 -9.60
C LYS A 25 -9.14 -5.07 -10.09
N ILE A 26 -9.19 -5.99 -11.05
CA ILE A 26 -8.00 -6.63 -11.61
C ILE A 26 -7.28 -5.67 -12.57
N ALA A 27 -8.01 -5.04 -13.49
CA ALA A 27 -7.44 -4.17 -14.53
C ALA A 27 -6.87 -2.87 -13.98
N PHE A 28 -7.52 -2.27 -12.98
CA PHE A 28 -7.16 -0.96 -12.46
C PHE A 28 -6.86 -1.02 -10.96
N PRO A 29 -5.82 -1.79 -10.57
CA PRO A 29 -5.59 -2.13 -9.17
C PRO A 29 -5.21 -0.92 -8.31
N THR A 30 -4.79 0.19 -8.92
CA THR A 30 -4.39 1.43 -8.24
C THR A 30 -5.52 2.43 -8.06
N ASP A 31 -6.71 2.17 -8.58
CA ASP A 31 -7.83 3.09 -8.45
C ASP A 31 -8.36 3.12 -7.01
N LYS A 32 -8.62 4.34 -6.53
CA LYS A 32 -9.05 4.58 -5.14
C LYS A 32 -10.45 4.03 -4.85
N SER A 33 -11.27 3.91 -5.88
CA SER A 33 -12.66 3.50 -5.82
C SER A 33 -13.09 2.82 -7.10
N TYR A 34 -14.02 1.87 -6.96
CA TYR A 34 -14.65 1.15 -8.06
C TYR A 34 -16.14 1.50 -8.17
N GLN A 35 -16.57 2.61 -7.56
CA GLN A 35 -17.87 3.19 -7.88
C GLN A 35 -17.82 3.71 -9.32
N LEU A 36 -18.87 3.45 -10.10
CA LEU A 36 -18.88 3.71 -11.54
C LEU A 36 -18.51 5.15 -11.89
N SER A 37 -19.04 6.13 -11.14
CA SER A 37 -18.81 7.55 -11.37
C SER A 37 -17.35 7.94 -11.17
N GLU A 38 -16.78 7.57 -10.03
CA GLU A 38 -15.41 7.88 -9.64
C GLU A 38 -14.40 7.17 -10.54
N LEU A 39 -14.69 5.91 -10.91
CA LEU A 39 -13.87 5.13 -11.83
C LEU A 39 -13.91 5.72 -13.24
N ALA A 40 -15.08 6.09 -13.75
CA ALA A 40 -15.21 6.72 -15.06
C ALA A 40 -14.45 8.05 -15.13
N GLU A 41 -14.55 8.88 -14.09
CA GLU A 41 -13.82 10.15 -13.99
C GLU A 41 -12.30 9.92 -13.99
N ALA A 42 -11.81 8.94 -13.22
CA ALA A 42 -10.39 8.60 -13.15
C ALA A 42 -9.81 8.19 -14.51
N HIS A 43 -10.63 7.58 -15.38
CA HIS A 43 -10.26 7.17 -16.75
C HIS A 43 -10.72 8.16 -17.84
N GLY A 44 -11.12 9.38 -17.47
CA GLY A 44 -11.46 10.45 -18.42
C GLY A 44 -12.75 10.24 -19.21
N ILE A 45 -13.67 9.41 -18.70
CA ILE A 45 -14.97 9.14 -19.33
C ILE A 45 -16.02 10.11 -18.76
N THR A 46 -16.51 11.02 -19.59
CA THR A 46 -17.48 12.05 -19.19
C THR A 46 -18.86 11.44 -18.91
N LEU A 47 -19.43 11.75 -17.74
CA LEU A 47 -20.81 11.45 -17.36
C LEU A 47 -21.66 12.69 -17.62
N ALA A 48 -22.46 12.68 -18.69
CA ALA A 48 -23.30 13.83 -19.02
C ALA A 48 -24.54 13.92 -18.11
N ASN A 49 -25.12 12.79 -17.68
CA ASN A 49 -26.13 12.71 -16.63
C ASN A 49 -26.04 11.36 -15.88
N ALA A 50 -25.26 11.32 -14.79
CA ALA A 50 -25.31 10.20 -13.85
C ALA A 50 -26.78 9.93 -13.42
N HIS A 51 -27.17 8.67 -13.29
CA HIS A 51 -28.49 8.17 -12.84
C HIS A 51 -29.54 7.80 -13.90
N ARG A 52 -29.23 7.83 -15.20
CA ARG A 52 -30.03 7.08 -16.19
C ARG A 52 -29.39 5.73 -16.51
N ALA A 53 -30.20 4.68 -16.49
CA ALA A 53 -29.73 3.29 -16.64
C ALA A 53 -29.05 3.00 -18.00
N ASP A 54 -29.36 3.76 -19.05
CA ASP A 54 -28.72 3.67 -20.36
C ASP A 54 -27.30 4.26 -20.35
N GLU A 55 -27.11 5.42 -19.69
CA GLU A 55 -25.80 6.05 -19.56
C GLU A 55 -24.84 5.25 -18.68
N ASP A 56 -25.34 4.70 -17.57
CA ASP A 56 -24.54 3.85 -16.68
C ASP A 56 -24.06 2.57 -17.41
N ALA A 57 -24.93 1.96 -18.22
CA ALA A 57 -24.58 0.80 -19.03
C ALA A 57 -23.53 1.13 -20.12
N ALA A 58 -23.69 2.27 -20.80
CA ALA A 58 -22.73 2.73 -21.80
C ALA A 58 -21.36 3.05 -21.18
N THR A 59 -21.35 3.68 -20.01
CA THR A 59 -20.12 3.99 -19.25
C THR A 59 -19.41 2.73 -18.80
N THR A 60 -20.17 1.77 -18.25
CA THR A 60 -19.64 0.45 -17.85
C THR A 60 -19.02 -0.27 -19.05
N ALA A 61 -19.66 -0.22 -20.22
CA ALA A 61 -19.13 -0.83 -21.45
C ALA A 61 -17.81 -0.18 -21.89
N LYS A 62 -17.69 1.16 -21.83
CA LYS A 62 -16.44 1.87 -22.15
C LYS A 62 -15.29 1.47 -21.22
N LEU A 63 -15.55 1.43 -19.90
CA LEU A 63 -14.56 0.97 -18.91
C LEU A 63 -14.15 -0.49 -19.15
N MET A 64 -15.09 -1.35 -19.51
CA MET A 64 -14.82 -2.76 -19.83
C MET A 64 -13.93 -2.91 -21.07
N ILE A 65 -14.15 -2.08 -22.10
CA ILE A 65 -13.28 -2.04 -23.29
C ILE A 65 -11.86 -1.63 -22.87
N LEU A 66 -11.71 -0.55 -22.08
CA LEU A 66 -10.39 -0.11 -21.59
C LEU A 66 -9.68 -1.20 -20.79
N ALA A 67 -10.41 -1.93 -19.94
CA ALA A 67 -9.84 -3.04 -19.17
C ALA A 67 -9.34 -4.17 -20.07
N PHE A 68 -10.07 -4.52 -21.12
CA PHE A 68 -9.65 -5.56 -22.07
C PHE A 68 -8.48 -5.11 -22.94
N GLU A 69 -8.49 -3.89 -23.45
CA GLU A 69 -7.35 -3.31 -24.17
C GLU A 69 -6.08 -3.32 -23.31
N LYS A 70 -6.24 -3.12 -22.00
CA LYS A 70 -5.15 -3.22 -21.03
C LYS A 70 -4.65 -4.66 -20.90
N PHE A 71 -5.54 -5.64 -20.73
CA PHE A 71 -5.15 -7.05 -20.66
C PHE A 71 -4.45 -7.53 -21.93
N GLU A 72 -4.93 -7.15 -23.11
CA GLU A 72 -4.35 -7.55 -24.41
C GLU A 72 -2.91 -7.08 -24.59
N LYS A 73 -2.52 -5.99 -23.93
CA LYS A 73 -1.15 -5.44 -23.96
C LYS A 73 -0.20 -6.14 -22.98
N LEU A 74 -0.70 -6.98 -22.07
CA LEU A 74 0.12 -7.63 -21.07
C LEU A 74 1.07 -8.66 -21.70
N PRO A 75 2.26 -8.88 -21.10
CA PRO A 75 3.15 -9.96 -21.50
C PRO A 75 2.47 -11.33 -21.41
N LEU A 76 2.81 -12.24 -22.34
CA LEU A 76 2.22 -13.58 -22.41
C LEU A 76 2.31 -14.37 -21.09
N ASP A 77 3.44 -14.30 -20.39
CA ASP A 77 3.61 -15.01 -19.12
C ASP A 77 2.71 -14.44 -18.01
N THR A 78 2.43 -13.14 -18.02
CA THR A 78 1.45 -12.49 -17.14
C THR A 78 0.04 -12.96 -17.49
N LEU A 79 -0.34 -12.95 -18.77
CA LEU A 79 -1.65 -13.43 -19.24
C LEU A 79 -1.91 -14.90 -18.87
N LYS A 80 -0.91 -15.78 -19.01
CA LYS A 80 -1.01 -17.18 -18.58
C LYS A 80 -1.30 -17.29 -17.09
N GLN A 81 -0.61 -16.52 -16.26
CA GLN A 81 -0.84 -16.53 -14.81
C GLN A 81 -2.24 -16.02 -14.46
N LEU A 82 -2.70 -14.93 -15.09
CA LEU A 82 -4.06 -14.43 -14.93
C LEU A 82 -5.09 -15.50 -15.33
N TYR A 83 -4.87 -16.22 -16.45
CA TYR A 83 -5.71 -17.33 -16.86
C TYR A 83 -5.81 -18.43 -15.77
N TYR A 84 -4.69 -18.89 -15.21
CA TYR A 84 -4.74 -19.93 -14.17
C TYR A 84 -5.42 -19.46 -12.89
N LEU A 85 -5.14 -18.23 -12.43
CA LEU A 85 -5.76 -17.66 -11.23
C LEU A 85 -7.27 -17.44 -11.43
N SER A 86 -7.69 -17.00 -12.61
CA SER A 86 -9.10 -16.73 -12.92
C SER A 86 -9.99 -17.97 -12.87
N LYS A 87 -9.44 -19.19 -12.94
CA LYS A 87 -10.21 -20.44 -12.77
C LYS A 87 -10.77 -20.63 -11.36
N GLN A 88 -10.18 -19.96 -10.38
CA GLN A 88 -10.61 -20.00 -8.98
C GLN A 88 -11.53 -18.83 -8.61
N LEU A 89 -11.85 -17.96 -9.58
CA LEU A 89 -12.82 -16.88 -9.38
C LEU A 89 -14.25 -17.41 -9.53
N LYS A 90 -15.21 -16.59 -9.12
CA LYS A 90 -16.63 -16.96 -9.09
C LYS A 90 -17.26 -16.99 -10.48
N TYR A 91 -16.71 -16.22 -11.42
CA TYR A 91 -17.29 -15.95 -12.73
C TYR A 91 -16.34 -16.40 -13.86
N ASP A 92 -16.84 -16.43 -15.09
CA ASP A 92 -16.20 -17.07 -16.24
C ASP A 92 -15.10 -16.22 -16.92
N LEU A 93 -14.34 -15.45 -16.13
CA LEU A 93 -13.27 -14.59 -16.65
C LEU A 93 -12.12 -15.39 -17.31
N TYR A 94 -11.93 -16.64 -16.89
CA TYR A 94 -10.92 -17.55 -17.45
C TYR A 94 -11.10 -17.84 -18.94
N ASP A 95 -12.33 -17.80 -19.46
CA ASP A 95 -12.60 -18.00 -20.88
C ASP A 95 -12.02 -16.86 -21.72
N ILE A 96 -12.07 -15.63 -21.20
CA ILE A 96 -11.53 -14.46 -21.87
C ILE A 96 -10.00 -14.52 -21.90
N PHE A 97 -9.38 -14.77 -20.75
CA PHE A 97 -7.91 -14.88 -20.69
C PHE A 97 -7.41 -16.05 -21.53
N PHE A 98 -8.15 -17.17 -21.59
CA PHE A 98 -7.80 -18.28 -22.49
C PHE A 98 -7.77 -17.85 -23.95
N GLU A 99 -8.79 -17.12 -24.40
CA GLU A 99 -8.84 -16.61 -25.77
C GLU A 99 -7.73 -15.60 -26.04
N MET A 100 -7.44 -14.70 -25.10
CA MET A 100 -6.32 -13.74 -25.20
C MET A 100 -4.96 -14.47 -25.31
N VAL A 101 -4.72 -15.50 -24.49
CA VAL A 101 -3.51 -16.34 -24.57
C VAL A 101 -3.44 -17.09 -25.89
N ARG A 102 -4.56 -17.63 -26.38
CA ARG A 102 -4.63 -18.39 -27.64
C ARG A 102 -4.35 -17.51 -28.86
N GLN A 103 -4.81 -16.27 -28.84
CA GLN A 103 -4.67 -15.32 -29.94
C GLN A 103 -3.38 -14.47 -29.81
N TYR A 104 -2.60 -14.67 -28.75
CA TYR A 104 -1.41 -13.88 -28.50
C TYR A 104 -0.36 -14.08 -29.60
N ASP A 105 -0.02 -12.98 -30.28
CA ASP A 105 1.04 -12.97 -31.27
C ASP A 105 2.41 -12.92 -30.57
N ALA A 106 3.23 -13.96 -30.79
CA ALA A 106 4.49 -14.14 -30.08
C ALA A 106 5.52 -13.08 -30.48
N LYS A 107 5.60 -12.01 -29.70
CA LYS A 107 6.59 -10.94 -29.84
C LYS A 107 7.67 -11.03 -28.76
N PRO A 108 8.91 -10.60 -29.04
CA PRO A 108 9.94 -10.46 -28.03
C PRO A 108 9.47 -9.51 -26.92
N LEU A 109 9.86 -9.80 -25.68
CA LEU A 109 9.57 -8.93 -24.55
C LEU A 109 10.24 -7.55 -24.76
N ASP A 110 9.48 -6.48 -24.52
CA ASP A 110 9.99 -5.11 -24.61
C ASP A 110 11.14 -4.88 -23.62
N LYS A 111 12.11 -4.02 -23.97
CA LYS A 111 13.28 -3.69 -23.14
C LYS A 111 12.91 -2.97 -21.83
N SER A 112 11.70 -2.44 -21.74
CA SER A 112 11.13 -1.84 -20.53
C SER A 112 10.70 -2.88 -19.49
N TYR A 113 10.69 -4.18 -19.84
CA TYR A 113 10.40 -5.26 -18.90
C TYR A 113 11.63 -6.09 -18.56
N GLU A 114 11.61 -6.67 -17.37
CA GLU A 114 12.52 -7.72 -16.92
C GLU A 114 11.71 -8.90 -16.36
N LYS A 115 12.40 -10.03 -16.13
CA LYS A 115 11.80 -11.27 -15.65
C LYS A 115 12.49 -11.72 -14.36
N PHE A 116 11.71 -11.94 -13.31
CA PHE A 116 12.13 -12.56 -12.07
C PHE A 116 11.31 -13.85 -11.88
N GLU A 117 11.98 -15.01 -11.95
CA GLU A 117 11.31 -16.31 -12.04
C GLU A 117 10.26 -16.35 -13.16
N GLN A 118 8.95 -16.39 -12.85
CA GLN A 118 7.85 -16.32 -13.82
C GLN A 118 7.15 -14.95 -13.83
N ILE A 119 7.62 -13.99 -13.04
CA ILE A 119 7.01 -12.67 -12.90
C ILE A 119 7.67 -11.73 -13.90
N ILE A 120 6.86 -11.17 -14.80
CA ILE A 120 7.29 -10.07 -15.67
C ILE A 120 6.99 -8.76 -14.94
N TYR A 121 7.98 -7.88 -14.85
CA TYR A 121 7.84 -6.60 -14.17
C TYR A 121 8.46 -5.46 -14.97
N ARG A 122 7.99 -4.24 -14.71
CA ARG A 122 8.56 -3.03 -15.30
C ARG A 122 9.95 -2.79 -14.74
N LYS A 123 10.94 -2.72 -15.62
CA LYS A 123 12.33 -2.42 -15.27
C LYS A 123 12.42 -1.03 -14.64
N GLN A 124 13.07 -0.96 -13.48
CA GLN A 124 13.40 0.31 -12.82
C GLN A 124 14.54 1.02 -13.56
N VAL A 125 14.39 2.32 -13.78
CA VAL A 125 15.38 3.14 -14.50
C VAL A 125 16.05 4.10 -13.53
N ASP A 126 17.36 3.95 -13.36
CA ASP A 126 18.13 4.80 -12.44
C ASP A 126 18.08 6.27 -12.84
N PHE A 127 18.11 7.14 -11.84
CA PHE A 127 18.13 8.57 -12.04
C PHE A 127 19.42 8.96 -12.75
N LYS A 128 19.29 9.63 -13.90
CA LYS A 128 20.42 10.41 -14.42
C LYS A 128 20.80 11.46 -13.37
N LYS A 129 22.09 11.75 -13.26
CA LYS A 129 22.62 12.79 -12.38
C LYS A 129 21.81 14.09 -12.51
N PRO A 130 21.57 14.79 -11.40
CA PRO A 130 20.87 16.07 -11.45
C PRO A 130 21.68 17.08 -12.26
N THR A 131 20.98 18.00 -12.93
CA THR A 131 21.59 19.07 -13.72
C THR A 131 21.06 20.40 -13.21
N THR A 132 21.76 20.94 -12.21
CA THR A 132 21.39 22.15 -11.46
C THR A 132 22.57 23.13 -11.39
N ASN A 133 23.36 23.23 -12.47
CA ASN A 133 24.51 24.14 -12.53
C ASN A 133 24.02 25.59 -12.53
N TYR A 134 24.07 26.23 -11.36
CA TYR A 134 23.61 27.59 -11.15
C TYR A 134 24.57 28.32 -10.21
N ASN A 135 25.04 29.49 -10.65
CA ASN A 135 26.05 30.28 -9.93
C ASN A 135 25.50 31.64 -9.45
N GLY A 136 24.18 31.85 -9.52
CA GLY A 136 23.53 33.09 -9.05
C GLY A 136 23.16 33.03 -7.57
N SER A 137 22.51 34.06 -7.05
CA SER A 137 21.99 34.05 -5.68
C SER A 137 20.61 33.39 -5.60
N LEU A 138 20.16 33.06 -4.39
CA LEU A 138 18.80 32.62 -4.14
C LEU A 138 17.77 33.65 -4.64
N LYS A 139 18.05 34.94 -4.45
CA LYS A 139 17.18 36.03 -4.92
C LYS A 139 16.99 36.01 -6.44
N SER A 140 18.07 35.88 -7.21
CA SER A 140 17.95 35.80 -8.67
C SER A 140 17.28 34.49 -9.12
N LEU A 141 17.45 33.41 -8.35
CA LEU A 141 16.80 32.13 -8.63
C LEU A 141 15.28 32.24 -8.41
N TYR A 142 14.89 32.86 -7.31
CA TYR A 142 13.50 33.15 -6.97
C TYR A 142 12.84 34.06 -8.00
N SER A 143 13.47 35.18 -8.37
CA SER A 143 12.95 36.06 -9.43
C SER A 143 12.75 35.30 -10.73
N LYS A 144 13.73 34.49 -11.16
CA LYS A 144 13.62 33.66 -12.36
C LYS A 144 12.46 32.66 -12.26
N ALA A 145 12.32 31.96 -11.14
CA ALA A 145 11.25 30.99 -10.93
C ALA A 145 9.87 31.65 -10.98
N VAL A 146 9.70 32.78 -10.28
CA VAL A 146 8.44 33.55 -10.26
C VAL A 146 8.07 34.03 -11.66
N ASP A 147 9.02 34.62 -12.39
CA ASP A 147 8.77 35.16 -13.73
C ASP A 147 8.38 34.05 -14.72
N GLN A 148 9.10 32.94 -14.72
CA GLN A 148 8.86 31.82 -15.64
C GLN A 148 7.57 31.04 -15.32
N LEU A 149 7.18 30.98 -14.04
CA LEU A 149 5.93 30.37 -13.61
C LEU A 149 4.71 31.32 -13.73
N GLY A 150 4.93 32.57 -14.16
CA GLY A 150 3.86 33.58 -14.23
C GLY A 150 3.27 33.94 -12.86
N LEU A 151 4.04 33.78 -11.79
CA LEU A 151 3.64 34.09 -10.42
C LEU A 151 3.91 35.57 -10.12
N THR A 152 3.28 36.10 -9.07
CA THR A 152 3.57 37.46 -8.59
C THR A 152 4.73 37.43 -7.61
N TYR A 153 5.73 38.28 -7.83
CA TYR A 153 6.84 38.45 -6.90
C TYR A 153 6.34 38.94 -5.54
N ARG A 154 6.66 38.19 -4.49
CA ARG A 154 6.32 38.53 -3.10
C ARG A 154 7.59 38.62 -2.25
N PRO A 155 7.92 39.80 -1.67
CA PRO A 155 9.09 39.96 -0.82
C PRO A 155 9.08 39.04 0.40
N GLN A 156 7.92 38.78 1.00
CA GLN A 156 7.81 37.91 2.19
C GLN A 156 8.16 36.45 1.86
N GLN A 157 7.87 35.98 0.64
CA GLN A 157 8.20 34.63 0.21
C GLN A 157 9.71 34.49 -0.05
N LEU A 158 10.36 35.51 -0.62
CA LEU A 158 11.81 35.56 -0.71
C LEU A 158 12.46 35.58 0.67
N TYR A 159 11.96 36.43 1.57
CA TYR A 159 12.45 36.50 2.95
C TYR A 159 12.36 35.15 3.65
N LEU A 160 11.24 34.42 3.47
CA LEU A 160 11.09 33.06 3.98
C LEU A 160 12.14 32.11 3.39
N ALA A 161 12.35 32.14 2.07
CA ALA A 161 13.35 31.30 1.40
C ALA A 161 14.77 31.60 1.89
N GLU A 162 15.13 32.89 2.02
CA GLU A 162 16.43 33.34 2.53
C GLU A 162 16.63 32.92 3.98
N THR A 163 15.60 33.05 4.82
CA THR A 163 15.62 32.59 6.21
C THR A 163 15.83 31.08 6.30
N ILE A 164 15.11 30.29 5.50
CA ILE A 164 15.28 28.83 5.48
C ILE A 164 16.69 28.45 5.02
N LEU A 165 17.19 29.06 3.94
CA LEU A 165 18.53 28.77 3.42
C LEU A 165 19.60 29.11 4.46
N ASP A 166 19.51 30.26 5.11
CA ASP A 166 20.44 30.67 6.16
C ASP A 166 20.48 29.64 7.30
N GLN A 167 19.32 29.15 7.74
CA GLN A 167 19.24 28.16 8.82
C GLN A 167 19.79 26.79 8.39
N LEU A 168 19.55 26.37 7.15
CA LEU A 168 20.17 25.15 6.58
C LEU A 168 21.70 25.27 6.51
N MET A 169 22.22 26.43 6.08
CA MET A 169 23.68 26.66 5.96
C MET A 169 24.41 26.62 7.31
N HIS A 170 23.75 27.05 8.38
CA HIS A 170 24.32 27.04 9.73
C HIS A 170 23.96 25.77 10.53
N SER A 171 23.15 24.86 9.97
CA SER A 171 22.60 23.67 10.65
C SER A 171 21.94 24.01 11.99
N GLU A 172 21.19 25.12 12.03
CA GLU A 172 20.46 25.59 13.20
C GLU A 172 18.99 25.16 13.18
N LYS A 173 18.34 25.18 14.35
CA LYS A 173 16.92 24.86 14.48
C LYS A 173 16.10 26.14 14.46
N ALA A 174 15.18 26.25 13.50
CA ALA A 174 14.24 27.36 13.41
C ALA A 174 12.79 26.88 13.47
N MET A 175 11.94 27.69 14.11
CA MET A 175 10.49 27.56 14.06
C MET A 175 9.94 28.81 13.39
N ILE A 176 9.34 28.65 12.21
CA ILE A 176 8.91 29.75 11.36
C ILE A 176 7.40 29.67 11.16
N GLU A 177 6.69 30.72 11.59
CA GLU A 177 5.27 30.87 11.27
C GLU A 177 5.11 31.62 9.94
N ALA A 178 4.38 31.03 9.00
CA ALA A 178 4.05 31.67 7.73
C ALA A 178 2.57 31.46 7.44
N SER A 179 1.87 32.53 7.04
CA SER A 179 0.43 32.53 6.80
C SER A 179 0.00 31.57 5.68
N LEU A 180 -1.21 31.03 5.74
CA LEU A 180 -1.79 30.21 4.66
C LEU A 180 -1.82 30.99 3.33
N GLY A 181 -1.57 30.30 2.21
CA GLY A 181 -1.56 30.91 0.88
C GLY A 181 -0.34 31.79 0.55
N SER A 182 0.66 31.89 1.44
CA SER A 182 1.87 32.70 1.22
C SER A 182 2.84 32.15 0.17
N GLY A 183 2.59 30.94 -0.35
CA GLY A 183 3.48 30.26 -1.29
C GLY A 183 4.68 29.58 -0.61
N LYS A 184 4.51 29.12 0.63
CA LYS A 184 5.56 28.46 1.44
C LYS A 184 6.31 27.37 0.67
N SER A 185 5.60 26.57 -0.11
CA SER A 185 6.17 25.45 -0.86
C SER A 185 7.28 25.85 -1.81
N LEU A 186 7.06 26.89 -2.62
CA LEU A 186 8.10 27.40 -3.51
C LEU A 186 9.29 27.97 -2.71
N ALA A 187 9.06 28.62 -1.57
CA ALA A 187 10.13 29.17 -0.75
C ALA A 187 11.05 28.08 -0.20
N TYR A 188 10.49 27.03 0.43
CA TYR A 188 11.31 25.95 0.99
C TYR A 188 11.94 25.07 -0.10
N LEU A 189 11.29 24.88 -1.25
CA LEU A 189 11.86 24.11 -2.37
C LEU A 189 13.07 24.84 -2.97
N LEU A 190 12.97 26.17 -3.17
CA LEU A 190 14.09 26.96 -3.66
C LEU A 190 15.24 27.03 -2.66
N ALA A 191 14.94 27.16 -1.37
CA ALA A 191 15.97 27.12 -0.32
C ALA A 191 16.68 25.76 -0.28
N ALA A 192 15.93 24.66 -0.27
CA ALA A 192 16.49 23.30 -0.29
C ALA A 192 17.34 23.04 -1.55
N LEU A 193 16.87 23.51 -2.71
CA LEU A 193 17.61 23.41 -3.96
C LEU A 193 18.91 24.23 -3.92
N MET A 194 18.85 25.47 -3.47
CA MET A 194 20.04 26.33 -3.37
C MET A 194 21.05 25.76 -2.38
N TYR A 195 20.59 25.25 -1.24
CA TYR A 195 21.43 24.55 -0.27
C TYR A 195 22.15 23.35 -0.90
N ASN A 196 21.44 22.52 -1.66
CA ASN A 196 22.05 21.42 -2.39
C ASN A 196 23.05 21.88 -3.46
N ILE A 197 22.75 22.97 -4.18
CA ILE A 197 23.66 23.53 -5.20
C ILE A 197 24.96 24.05 -4.56
N GLU A 198 24.88 24.75 -3.43
CA GLU A 198 26.04 25.36 -2.77
C GLU A 198 26.89 24.36 -1.99
N THR A 199 26.27 23.35 -1.38
CA THR A 199 26.97 22.45 -0.43
C THR A 199 27.07 21.00 -0.90
N GLY A 200 26.24 20.59 -1.87
CA GLY A 200 26.06 19.19 -2.26
C GLY A 200 25.23 18.35 -1.30
N LYS A 201 24.79 18.91 -0.17
CA LYS A 201 24.00 18.21 0.87
C LYS A 201 22.55 18.03 0.47
N HIS A 202 21.90 17.00 1.02
CA HIS A 202 20.54 16.62 0.64
C HIS A 202 19.54 17.07 1.71
N VAL A 203 18.34 17.47 1.30
CA VAL A 203 17.30 17.96 2.23
C VAL A 203 16.09 17.04 2.24
N MET A 204 15.64 16.66 3.42
CA MET A 204 14.35 16.00 3.62
C MET A 204 13.26 17.05 3.80
N ILE A 205 12.11 16.86 3.14
CA ILE A 205 10.91 17.66 3.32
C ILE A 205 9.81 16.74 3.82
N SER A 206 9.32 16.98 5.02
CA SER A 206 8.21 16.24 5.61
C SER A 206 6.94 17.06 5.51
N THR A 207 5.88 16.47 4.95
CA THR A 207 4.57 17.12 4.80
C THR A 207 3.47 16.28 5.44
N ASN A 208 2.41 16.93 5.92
CA ASN A 208 1.33 16.25 6.62
C ASN A 208 0.53 15.24 5.76
N THR A 209 0.12 15.61 4.53
CA THR A 209 -0.85 14.81 3.75
C THR A 209 -0.28 14.26 2.45
N LYS A 210 -0.79 13.10 2.01
CA LYS A 210 -0.48 12.52 0.68
C LYS A 210 -0.77 13.49 -0.46
N LEU A 211 -1.80 14.33 -0.33
CA LEU A 211 -2.15 15.34 -1.33
C LEU A 211 -1.04 16.39 -1.48
N LEU A 212 -0.48 16.88 -0.37
CA LEU A 212 0.63 17.83 -0.38
C LEU A 212 1.89 17.19 -0.98
N GLN A 213 2.15 15.91 -0.66
CA GLN A 213 3.27 15.16 -1.26
C GLN A 213 3.15 15.05 -2.77
N SER A 214 1.98 14.61 -3.27
CA SER A 214 1.70 14.54 -4.70
C SER A 214 1.78 15.91 -5.35
N GLN A 215 1.29 16.97 -4.69
CA GLN A 215 1.42 18.34 -5.21
C GLN A 215 2.89 18.73 -5.40
N LEU A 216 3.76 18.43 -4.44
CA LEU A 216 5.20 18.71 -4.57
C LEU A 216 5.84 17.90 -5.71
N LEU A 217 5.59 16.60 -5.76
CA LEU A 217 6.25 15.67 -6.69
C LEU A 217 5.73 15.74 -8.12
N GLU A 218 4.42 15.89 -8.30
CA GLU A 218 3.76 15.80 -9.61
C GLU A 218 3.50 17.17 -10.25
N LYS A 219 3.53 18.25 -9.46
CA LYS A 219 3.23 19.60 -9.94
C LYS A 219 4.36 20.59 -9.67
N ASP A 220 4.68 20.86 -8.42
CA ASP A 220 5.54 22.00 -8.07
C ASP A 220 7.00 21.78 -8.54
N ILE A 221 7.57 20.59 -8.30
CA ILE A 221 8.94 20.26 -8.73
C ILE A 221 9.05 20.13 -10.26
N PRO A 222 8.13 19.44 -10.97
CA PRO A 222 8.11 19.44 -12.43
C PRO A 222 8.01 20.84 -13.03
N ALA A 223 7.14 21.70 -12.47
CA ALA A 223 7.02 23.09 -12.92
C ALA A 223 8.33 23.88 -12.70
N MET A 224 9.02 23.67 -11.56
CA MET A 224 10.35 24.26 -11.32
C MET A 224 11.41 23.73 -12.29
N ASN A 225 11.39 22.44 -12.61
CA ASN A 225 12.31 21.84 -13.59
C ASN A 225 12.17 22.52 -14.96
N GLU A 226 10.94 22.72 -15.41
CA GLU A 226 10.63 23.41 -16.68
C GLU A 226 11.04 24.89 -16.62
N ALA A 227 10.59 25.62 -15.60
CA ALA A 227 10.84 27.05 -15.43
C ALA A 227 12.33 27.40 -15.33
N LEU A 228 13.12 26.57 -14.65
CA LEU A 228 14.53 26.82 -14.42
C LEU A 228 15.44 26.14 -15.45
N ASN A 229 14.89 25.27 -16.30
CA ASN A 229 15.61 24.33 -17.16
C ASN A 229 16.59 23.46 -16.35
N PHE A 230 16.12 22.96 -15.21
CA PHE A 230 16.87 22.10 -14.31
C PHE A 230 16.36 20.67 -14.37
N LYS A 231 17.21 19.77 -13.87
CA LYS A 231 16.78 18.42 -13.52
C LYS A 231 16.99 18.20 -12.03
N ILE A 232 15.98 18.58 -11.26
CA ILE A 232 15.86 18.32 -9.84
C ILE A 232 15.37 16.89 -9.69
N ASN A 233 16.17 16.06 -9.02
CA ASN A 233 15.78 14.71 -8.66
C ASN A 233 15.20 14.74 -7.24
N ALA A 234 13.87 14.68 -7.16
CA ALA A 234 13.15 14.53 -5.90
C ALA A 234 12.41 13.20 -5.87
N LEU A 235 12.33 12.58 -4.69
CA LEU A 235 11.70 11.27 -4.54
C LEU A 235 10.94 11.15 -3.22
N LEU A 236 9.80 10.46 -3.25
CA LEU A 236 9.07 10.06 -2.06
C LEU A 236 9.87 9.00 -1.29
N ILE A 237 10.16 9.28 -0.02
CA ILE A 237 10.91 8.44 0.89
C ILE A 237 9.95 7.88 1.94
N LYS A 238 9.95 6.55 2.05
CA LYS A 238 9.10 5.76 2.95
C LYS A 238 9.92 4.66 3.62
N SER A 239 9.29 3.90 4.51
CA SER A 239 9.93 2.77 5.16
C SER A 239 10.20 1.64 4.17
N LYS A 240 11.19 0.79 4.45
CA LYS A 240 11.54 -0.34 3.57
C LYS A 240 10.35 -1.26 3.29
N SER A 241 9.49 -1.48 4.29
CA SER A 241 8.28 -2.29 4.20
C SER A 241 7.22 -1.76 3.24
N ASP A 242 7.26 -0.47 2.89
CA ASP A 242 6.35 0.12 1.90
C ASP A 242 6.73 -0.25 0.46
N TYR A 243 7.95 -0.78 0.24
CA TYR A 243 8.42 -1.15 -1.09
C TYR A 243 8.34 -2.65 -1.31
N ILE A 244 7.77 -3.05 -2.45
CA ILE A 244 7.58 -4.44 -2.76
C ILE A 244 8.89 -5.17 -3.09
N SER A 245 8.88 -6.47 -2.83
CA SER A 245 9.89 -7.44 -3.26
C SER A 245 9.26 -8.42 -4.26
N LEU A 246 9.96 -8.69 -5.36
CA LEU A 246 9.51 -9.70 -6.32
C LEU A 246 9.55 -11.11 -5.74
N GLY A 247 10.46 -11.40 -4.82
CA GLY A 247 10.48 -12.65 -4.06
C GLY A 247 9.25 -12.79 -3.15
N LEU A 248 8.78 -11.71 -2.51
CA LEU A 248 7.53 -11.72 -1.75
C LEU A 248 6.33 -11.99 -2.66
N ILE A 249 6.25 -11.34 -3.82
CA ILE A 249 5.20 -11.62 -4.82
C ILE A 249 5.28 -13.10 -5.25
N SER A 250 6.47 -13.63 -5.51
CA SER A 250 6.65 -15.04 -5.88
C SER A 250 6.14 -15.98 -4.78
N GLN A 251 6.46 -15.71 -3.51
CA GLN A 251 5.93 -16.48 -2.38
C GLN A 251 4.40 -16.44 -2.34
N ILE A 252 3.81 -15.26 -2.52
CA ILE A 252 2.35 -15.09 -2.56
C ILE A 252 1.74 -15.90 -3.71
N LEU A 253 2.31 -15.82 -4.92
CA LEU A 253 1.79 -16.53 -6.09
C LEU A 253 1.87 -18.06 -5.97
N LYS A 254 2.90 -18.58 -5.29
CA LYS A 254 3.10 -20.02 -5.04
C LYS A 254 2.22 -20.58 -3.91
N ASP A 255 1.59 -19.73 -3.12
CA ASP A 255 0.70 -20.17 -2.04
C ASP A 255 -0.60 -20.76 -2.60
N ASP A 256 -0.96 -21.98 -2.20
CA ASP A 256 -2.17 -22.69 -2.64
C ASP A 256 -3.48 -22.21 -1.96
N THR A 257 -3.43 -21.13 -1.17
CA THR A 257 -4.61 -20.54 -0.53
C THR A 257 -5.67 -20.16 -1.56
N SER A 258 -6.73 -20.97 -1.62
CA SER A 258 -7.89 -20.79 -2.50
C SER A 258 -8.93 -19.89 -1.83
N ASN A 259 -8.63 -18.60 -1.71
CA ASN A 259 -9.55 -17.56 -1.24
C ASN A 259 -9.79 -16.53 -2.36
N TYR A 260 -11.04 -16.12 -2.55
CA TYR A 260 -11.43 -15.16 -3.59
C TYR A 260 -10.63 -13.85 -3.50
N GLU A 261 -10.55 -13.22 -2.33
CA GLU A 261 -9.83 -11.95 -2.14
C GLU A 261 -8.32 -12.10 -2.39
N VAL A 262 -7.75 -13.23 -1.96
CA VAL A 262 -6.34 -13.57 -2.21
C VAL A 262 -6.07 -13.74 -3.69
N ASN A 263 -6.95 -14.40 -4.44
CA ASN A 263 -6.80 -14.55 -5.89
C ASN A 263 -6.92 -13.22 -6.62
N ILE A 264 -7.84 -12.33 -6.21
CA ILE A 264 -7.89 -10.97 -6.74
C ILE A 264 -6.58 -10.24 -6.44
N LEU A 265 -6.07 -10.30 -5.21
CA LEU A 265 -4.79 -9.68 -4.84
C LEU A 265 -3.62 -10.20 -5.71
N LYS A 266 -3.52 -11.51 -5.93
CA LYS A 266 -2.50 -12.12 -6.80
C LYS A 266 -2.55 -11.54 -8.22
N MET A 267 -3.76 -11.41 -8.78
CA MET A 267 -3.96 -10.84 -10.11
C MET A 267 -3.66 -9.34 -10.16
N GLN A 268 -4.03 -8.59 -9.12
CA GLN A 268 -3.70 -7.17 -8.97
C GLN A 268 -2.19 -6.95 -8.91
N LEU A 269 -1.47 -7.74 -8.11
CA LEU A 269 0.00 -7.70 -8.01
C LEU A 269 0.67 -7.96 -9.36
N LEU A 270 0.20 -8.95 -10.12
CA LEU A 270 0.74 -9.30 -11.44
C LEU A 270 0.58 -8.18 -12.46
N ILE A 271 -0.54 -7.46 -12.44
CA ILE A 271 -0.75 -6.33 -13.35
C ILE A 271 0.04 -5.12 -12.87
N TRP A 272 -0.10 -4.77 -11.59
CA TRP A 272 0.55 -3.61 -11.01
C TRP A 272 2.06 -3.62 -11.16
N ILE A 273 2.71 -4.78 -11.00
CA ILE A 273 4.17 -4.87 -11.12
C ILE A 273 4.68 -4.64 -12.56
N THR A 274 3.81 -4.77 -13.56
CA THR A 274 4.12 -4.42 -14.97
C THR A 274 4.02 -2.93 -15.25
N GLU A 275 3.55 -2.12 -14.29
CA GLU A 275 3.23 -0.70 -14.48
C GLU A 275 3.97 0.19 -13.49
N THR A 276 4.09 -0.23 -12.23
CA THR A 276 4.63 0.61 -11.16
C THR A 276 6.11 0.97 -11.39
N PRO A 277 6.46 2.27 -11.38
CA PRO A 277 7.85 2.70 -11.42
C PRO A 277 8.51 2.64 -10.03
N SER A 278 7.71 2.76 -8.96
CA SER A 278 8.17 2.97 -7.58
C SER A 278 8.20 1.67 -6.78
N GLY A 279 7.29 0.73 -7.07
CA GLY A 279 7.02 -0.45 -6.25
C GLY A 279 6.44 -0.13 -4.88
N ASP A 280 5.85 1.04 -4.70
CA ASP A 280 5.18 1.46 -3.47
C ASP A 280 3.86 0.71 -3.31
N ILE A 281 3.80 -0.20 -2.35
CA ILE A 281 2.63 -1.06 -2.15
C ILE A 281 1.36 -0.28 -1.81
N GLN A 282 1.50 0.93 -1.28
CA GLN A 282 0.36 1.79 -0.96
C GLN A 282 -0.41 2.23 -2.22
N GLU A 283 0.17 2.09 -3.42
CA GLU A 283 -0.51 2.31 -4.70
C GLU A 283 -1.73 1.39 -4.87
N LEU A 284 -1.69 0.16 -4.33
CA LEU A 284 -2.77 -0.83 -4.46
C LEU A 284 -3.96 -0.60 -3.52
N ASN A 285 -3.85 0.31 -2.54
CA ASN A 285 -4.91 0.61 -1.57
C ASN A 285 -5.59 -0.65 -0.98
N LEU A 286 -4.80 -1.64 -0.58
CA LEU A 286 -5.29 -2.93 -0.10
C LEU A 286 -6.21 -2.76 1.12
N LYS A 287 -7.33 -3.49 1.13
CA LYS A 287 -8.34 -3.45 2.19
C LYS A 287 -8.81 -4.85 2.58
N GLY A 288 -9.39 -4.99 3.76
CA GLY A 288 -10.00 -6.23 4.22
C GLY A 288 -9.03 -7.42 4.19
N GLY A 289 -9.51 -8.58 3.76
CA GLY A 289 -8.72 -9.81 3.74
C GLY A 289 -7.53 -9.76 2.78
N GLN A 290 -7.54 -8.90 1.75
CA GLN A 290 -6.35 -8.68 0.91
C GLN A 290 -5.20 -8.09 1.71
N LYS A 291 -5.46 -7.01 2.46
CA LYS A 291 -4.46 -6.36 3.30
C LYS A 291 -3.96 -7.30 4.39
N MET A 292 -4.88 -7.95 5.09
CA MET A 292 -4.53 -8.86 6.18
C MET A 292 -3.67 -10.05 5.70
N TYR A 293 -4.03 -10.65 4.56
CA TYR A 293 -3.22 -11.71 3.95
C TYR A 293 -1.85 -11.21 3.52
N PHE A 294 -1.79 -10.03 2.89
CA PHE A 294 -0.54 -9.43 2.45
C PHE A 294 0.41 -9.12 3.63
N ASP A 295 -0.10 -8.50 4.69
CA ASP A 295 0.66 -8.17 5.90
C ASP A 295 1.22 -9.44 6.57
N GLN A 296 0.42 -10.50 6.69
CA GLN A 296 0.87 -11.81 7.17
C GLN A 296 2.01 -12.39 6.31
N LYS A 297 1.95 -12.19 4.99
CA LYS A 297 3.01 -12.67 4.08
C LYS A 297 4.28 -11.87 4.18
N ILE A 298 4.22 -10.58 4.51
CA ILE A 298 5.41 -9.79 4.83
C ILE A 298 6.11 -10.37 6.06
N GLU A 299 5.38 -10.66 7.13
CA GLU A 299 5.96 -11.16 8.40
C GLU A 299 6.68 -12.51 8.24
N THR A 300 6.14 -13.36 7.37
CA THR A 300 6.67 -14.72 7.11
C THR A 300 7.66 -14.78 5.96
N TYR A 301 7.92 -13.66 5.28
CA TYR A 301 8.78 -13.64 4.10
C TYR A 301 10.26 -13.70 4.47
N VAL A 302 10.94 -14.69 3.89
CA VAL A 302 12.40 -14.80 3.95
C VAL A 302 12.96 -14.39 2.59
N PRO A 303 13.82 -13.36 2.52
CA PRO A 303 14.37 -12.88 1.26
C PRO A 303 15.03 -13.98 0.42
N ALA A 304 14.57 -14.14 -0.81
CA ALA A 304 15.15 -15.07 -1.76
C ALA A 304 16.57 -14.67 -2.19
N ARG A 305 17.38 -15.64 -2.63
CA ARG A 305 18.67 -15.35 -3.28
C ARG A 305 18.43 -14.55 -4.57
N HIS A 306 19.11 -13.42 -4.72
CA HIS A 306 18.94 -12.46 -5.84
C HIS A 306 17.55 -11.82 -5.93
N ASP A 307 16.88 -11.65 -4.79
CA ASP A 307 15.61 -10.92 -4.74
C ASP A 307 15.73 -9.50 -5.29
N VAL A 308 14.74 -9.11 -6.08
CA VAL A 308 14.59 -7.75 -6.61
C VAL A 308 13.64 -7.00 -5.69
N HIS A 309 14.21 -6.28 -4.73
CA HIS A 309 13.47 -5.43 -3.82
C HIS A 309 13.53 -3.98 -4.30
N TYR A 310 12.36 -3.36 -4.48
CA TYR A 310 12.26 -1.99 -5.00
C TYR A 310 12.94 -0.95 -4.10
N TYR A 311 13.11 -1.22 -2.79
CA TYR A 311 13.89 -0.36 -1.91
C TYR A 311 15.38 -0.24 -2.32
N ASN A 312 15.94 -1.27 -2.96
CA ASN A 312 17.32 -1.23 -3.44
C ASN A 312 17.50 -0.22 -4.58
N PHE A 313 16.46 0.08 -5.35
CA PHE A 313 16.48 1.18 -6.33
C PHE A 313 16.70 2.53 -5.67
N ILE A 314 16.04 2.75 -4.54
CA ILE A 314 16.16 4.00 -3.81
C ILE A 314 17.56 4.09 -3.22
N LYS A 315 18.09 2.99 -2.64
CA LYS A 315 19.47 2.92 -2.15
C LYS A 315 20.52 3.17 -3.23
N ARG A 316 20.38 2.61 -4.44
CA ARG A 316 21.36 2.84 -5.52
C ARG A 316 21.28 4.25 -6.11
N ASN A 317 20.13 4.91 -6.01
CA ASN A 317 19.92 6.27 -6.49
C ASN A 317 20.05 7.35 -5.42
N ALA A 318 20.23 6.96 -4.16
CA ALA A 318 20.57 7.75 -2.98
C ALA A 318 21.28 9.08 -3.29
N GLN A 319 22.50 9.01 -3.81
CA GLN A 319 23.36 10.19 -4.08
C GLN A 319 22.82 11.10 -5.18
N ASN A 320 21.91 10.62 -6.01
CA ASN A 320 21.28 11.41 -7.06
C ASN A 320 19.99 12.08 -6.60
N ILE A 321 19.49 11.81 -5.39
CA ILE A 321 18.24 12.38 -4.85
C ILE A 321 18.58 13.66 -4.10
N GLN A 322 18.32 14.83 -4.67
CA GLN A 322 18.64 16.12 -4.04
C GLN A 322 17.66 16.47 -2.92
N ILE A 323 16.38 16.11 -3.10
CA ILE A 323 15.29 16.42 -2.18
C ILE A 323 14.49 15.14 -1.90
N GLY A 324 14.48 14.72 -0.64
CA GLY A 324 13.61 13.65 -0.18
C GLY A 324 12.28 14.23 0.26
N ILE A 325 11.17 13.61 -0.10
CA ILE A 325 9.84 14.01 0.39
C ILE A 325 9.30 12.87 1.23
N THR A 326 8.76 13.14 2.41
CA THR A 326 8.18 12.12 3.29
C THR A 326 6.95 12.65 4.01
N ASN A 327 6.26 11.81 4.79
CA ASN A 327 5.25 12.30 5.74
C ASN A 327 5.83 12.34 7.15
N HIS A 328 5.09 12.98 8.04
CA HIS A 328 5.45 13.05 9.46
C HIS A 328 5.56 11.66 10.08
N ALA A 329 4.62 10.75 9.76
CA ALA A 329 4.65 9.39 10.29
C ALA A 329 5.97 8.68 9.96
N HIS A 330 6.36 8.59 8.68
CA HIS A 330 7.59 7.95 8.24
C HIS A 330 8.85 8.67 8.72
N LEU A 331 8.82 10.01 8.84
CA LEU A 331 9.92 10.77 9.42
C LEU A 331 10.16 10.36 10.88
N ILE A 332 9.10 10.19 11.68
CA ILE A 332 9.23 9.77 13.08
C ILE A 332 9.58 8.27 13.18
N HIS A 333 9.10 7.45 12.24
CA HIS A 333 9.39 6.00 12.17
C HIS A 333 10.74 5.68 11.52
N SER A 334 11.54 6.67 11.12
CA SER A 334 12.80 6.41 10.45
C SER A 334 13.78 5.77 11.44
N ASP A 335 13.93 4.45 11.36
CA ASP A 335 14.90 3.72 12.16
C ASP A 335 16.32 4.21 11.80
N VAL A 336 17.08 4.56 12.84
CA VAL A 336 18.35 5.27 12.70
C VAL A 336 19.41 4.34 12.13
N GLU A 337 19.32 3.02 12.28
CA GLU A 337 20.48 2.15 12.03
C GLU A 337 20.68 1.70 10.57
N ASN A 338 19.73 1.89 9.65
CA ASN A 338 19.88 1.39 8.26
C ASN A 338 18.98 2.06 7.21
N SER A 339 18.55 3.29 7.45
CA SER A 339 17.55 3.95 6.62
C SER A 339 18.16 4.98 5.68
N ILE A 340 17.51 5.15 4.53
CA ILE A 340 17.86 6.20 3.56
C ILE A 340 17.74 7.61 4.13
N TYR A 341 17.08 7.78 5.28
CA TYR A 341 16.94 9.06 5.96
C TYR A 341 18.31 9.63 6.40
N GLN A 342 19.31 8.79 6.65
CA GLN A 342 20.68 9.24 6.98
C GLN A 342 21.37 10.01 5.85
N LEU A 343 20.89 9.91 4.61
CA LEU A 343 21.47 10.65 3.49
C LEU A 343 21.09 12.13 3.48
N PHE A 344 20.09 12.50 4.27
CA PHE A 344 19.58 13.86 4.32
C PHE A 344 20.18 14.53 5.55
N ASP A 345 21.00 15.56 5.30
CA ASP A 345 21.74 16.28 6.33
C ASP A 345 20.81 17.16 7.18
N ASP A 346 19.76 17.69 6.54
CA ASP A 346 18.82 18.63 7.15
C ASP A 346 17.37 18.29 6.75
N CYS A 347 16.42 18.72 7.59
CA CYS A 347 15.00 18.45 7.40
C CYS A 347 14.15 19.72 7.54
N ILE A 348 13.21 19.89 6.62
CA ILE A 348 12.16 20.91 6.66
C ILE A 348 10.83 20.18 6.98
N VAL A 349 10.14 20.62 8.03
CA VAL A 349 8.85 20.05 8.44
C VAL A 349 7.75 21.06 8.13
N ASP A 350 6.98 20.81 7.09
CA ASP A 350 5.81 21.59 6.71
C ASP A 350 4.60 21.18 7.56
N GLU A 351 3.74 22.12 7.95
CA GLU A 351 2.61 21.86 8.87
C GLU A 351 3.02 21.16 10.18
N ALA A 352 4.18 21.56 10.74
CA ALA A 352 4.78 20.96 11.94
C ALA A 352 3.87 20.92 13.18
N HIS A 353 2.80 21.73 13.21
CA HIS A 353 1.78 21.67 14.26
C HIS A 353 1.07 20.30 14.35
N ARG A 354 1.11 19.48 13.30
CA ARG A 354 0.56 18.11 13.27
C ARG A 354 1.53 17.06 13.78
N LEU A 355 2.82 17.39 13.92
CA LEU A 355 3.86 16.45 14.34
C LEU A 355 3.54 15.76 15.69
N PRO A 356 3.02 16.46 16.73
CA PRO A 356 2.64 15.83 17.99
C PRO A 356 1.57 14.73 17.82
N ASP A 357 0.60 14.93 16.93
CA ASP A 357 -0.46 13.94 16.68
C ASP A 357 0.12 12.64 16.10
N TYR A 358 1.08 12.76 15.17
CA TYR A 358 1.77 11.60 14.61
C TYR A 358 2.69 10.90 15.61
N ALA A 359 3.34 11.66 16.50
CA ALA A 359 4.14 11.10 17.58
C ALA A 359 3.27 10.31 18.58
N LEU A 360 2.08 10.82 18.91
CA LEU A 360 1.13 10.12 19.77
C LEU A 360 0.64 8.81 19.14
N ASN A 361 0.28 8.85 17.85
CA ASN A 361 -0.16 7.65 17.13
C ASN A 361 0.93 6.57 17.11
N GLN A 362 2.22 6.94 17.06
CA GLN A 362 3.32 5.98 17.07
C GLN A 362 3.41 5.18 18.38
N VAL A 363 3.09 5.81 19.51
CA VAL A 363 3.13 5.14 20.83
C VAL A 363 1.80 4.49 21.20
N THR A 364 0.80 4.56 20.31
CA THR A 364 -0.53 4.01 20.52
C THR A 364 -0.59 2.58 19.99
N ASN A 365 -1.01 1.65 20.86
CA ASN A 365 -1.31 0.28 20.44
C ASN A 365 -2.81 0.15 20.16
N GLU A 366 -3.15 -0.43 19.01
CA GLU A 366 -4.53 -0.70 18.61
C GLU A 366 -4.84 -2.20 18.70
N LEU A 367 -6.04 -2.52 19.16
CA LEU A 367 -6.56 -3.88 19.20
C LEU A 367 -7.91 -3.93 18.48
N SER A 368 -7.97 -4.60 17.33
CA SER A 368 -9.17 -4.68 16.49
C SER A 368 -9.82 -6.06 16.57
N TYR A 369 -11.14 -6.09 16.84
CA TYR A 369 -11.92 -7.33 16.84
C TYR A 369 -11.87 -8.05 15.49
N ALA A 370 -12.00 -7.28 14.40
CA ALA A 370 -12.00 -7.82 13.05
C ALA A 370 -10.66 -8.48 12.72
N ASP A 371 -9.56 -7.89 13.17
CA ASP A 371 -8.20 -8.37 12.90
C ASP A 371 -7.94 -9.69 13.64
N ILE A 372 -8.23 -9.73 14.94
CA ILE A 372 -8.06 -10.96 15.72
C ILE A 372 -8.96 -12.07 15.19
N LYS A 373 -10.22 -11.76 14.89
CA LYS A 373 -11.17 -12.73 14.33
C LYS A 373 -10.70 -13.28 12.99
N TYR A 374 -10.12 -12.46 12.14
CA TYR A 374 -9.55 -12.90 10.87
C TYR A 374 -8.35 -13.82 11.09
N GLN A 375 -7.40 -13.44 11.95
CA GLN A 375 -6.19 -14.23 12.23
C GLN A 375 -6.53 -15.60 12.84
N LEU A 376 -7.40 -15.64 13.86
CA LEU A 376 -7.91 -16.91 14.40
C LEU A 376 -8.66 -17.70 13.34
N GLY A 377 -9.43 -17.01 12.50
CA GLY A 377 -10.10 -17.58 11.36
C GLY A 377 -9.14 -18.27 10.40
N LEU A 378 -7.92 -17.78 10.18
CA LEU A 378 -6.91 -18.37 9.28
C LEU A 378 -6.36 -19.70 9.80
N ILE A 379 -6.32 -19.91 11.10
CA ILE A 379 -5.88 -21.18 11.68
C ILE A 379 -6.91 -22.28 11.37
N GLY A 380 -8.19 -21.93 11.39
CA GLY A 380 -9.32 -22.82 11.13
C GLY A 380 -9.99 -23.29 12.43
N LYS A 381 -11.29 -23.60 12.39
CA LYS A 381 -12.03 -24.11 13.55
C LYS A 381 -12.07 -25.63 13.60
N ASN A 382 -11.82 -26.27 12.46
CA ASN A 382 -11.88 -27.70 12.25
C ASN A 382 -10.59 -28.23 11.62
N GLU A 383 -10.27 -29.49 11.90
CA GLU A 383 -9.14 -30.22 11.30
C GLU A 383 -9.14 -30.18 9.77
N ASN A 384 -10.30 -30.01 9.14
CA ASN A 384 -10.43 -30.02 7.68
C ASN A 384 -10.32 -28.61 7.04
N GLU A 385 -10.01 -27.59 7.82
CA GLU A 385 -9.96 -26.20 7.38
C GLU A 385 -8.54 -25.62 7.49
N LYS A 386 -8.15 -24.83 6.47
CA LYS A 386 -6.99 -23.94 6.46
C LYS A 386 -5.69 -24.56 7.05
N LEU A 387 -5.10 -23.96 8.09
CA LEU A 387 -3.83 -24.42 8.66
C LEU A 387 -3.98 -25.77 9.37
N LEU A 388 -5.06 -25.97 10.12
CA LEU A 388 -5.33 -27.27 10.76
C LEU A 388 -5.41 -28.41 9.74
N LYS A 389 -5.92 -28.15 8.53
CA LYS A 389 -5.91 -29.11 7.42
C LYS A 389 -4.50 -29.48 6.96
N ALA A 390 -3.61 -28.50 6.85
CA ALA A 390 -2.22 -28.76 6.49
C ALA A 390 -1.52 -29.61 7.56
N ILE A 391 -1.76 -29.30 8.84
CA ILE A 391 -1.22 -30.09 9.96
C ILE A 391 -1.79 -31.51 9.96
N ASP A 392 -3.10 -31.67 9.74
CA ASP A 392 -3.76 -32.99 9.62
C ASP A 392 -3.21 -33.80 8.44
N GLN A 393 -2.94 -33.17 7.30
CA GLN A 393 -2.29 -33.83 6.16
C GLN A 393 -0.86 -34.27 6.49
N LEU A 394 -0.08 -33.43 7.18
CA LEU A 394 1.28 -33.77 7.62
C LEU A 394 1.28 -34.93 8.62
N GLU A 395 0.36 -34.94 9.58
CA GLU A 395 0.23 -36.05 10.54
C GLU A 395 -0.18 -37.34 9.84
N LYS A 396 -1.12 -37.28 8.89
CA LYS A 396 -1.48 -38.43 8.04
C LYS A 396 -0.27 -38.94 7.25
N GLN A 397 0.53 -38.05 6.70
CA GLN A 397 1.77 -38.41 6.00
C GLN A 397 2.78 -39.07 6.94
N ARG A 398 3.00 -38.51 8.15
CA ARG A 398 3.87 -39.09 9.19
C ARG A 398 3.48 -40.52 9.52
N ILE A 399 2.17 -40.79 9.68
CA ILE A 399 1.63 -42.14 9.96
C ILE A 399 1.86 -43.08 8.77
N LEU A 400 1.58 -42.62 7.54
CA LEU A 400 1.72 -43.42 6.32
C LEU A 400 3.18 -43.80 6.02
N GLU A 401 4.09 -42.84 6.19
CA GLU A 401 5.53 -43.00 5.92
C GLU A 401 6.30 -43.60 7.11
N LYS A 402 5.63 -43.79 8.26
CA LYS A 402 6.21 -44.30 9.51
C LYS A 402 7.45 -43.50 9.95
N LEU A 403 7.36 -42.18 9.85
CA LEU A 403 8.44 -41.29 10.28
C LEU A 403 8.61 -41.40 11.81
N ASP A 404 9.87 -41.52 12.27
CA ASP A 404 10.23 -41.58 13.69
C ASP A 404 10.21 -40.18 14.33
N ILE A 405 9.01 -39.60 14.32
CA ILE A 405 8.73 -38.24 14.73
C ILE A 405 7.53 -38.29 15.67
N ALA A 406 7.53 -37.49 16.74
CA ALA A 406 6.43 -37.44 17.70
C ALA A 406 5.10 -37.05 17.01
N PRO A 407 3.96 -37.63 17.43
CA PRO A 407 2.65 -37.29 16.87
C PRO A 407 2.28 -35.84 17.21
N ILE A 408 1.63 -35.17 16.26
CA ILE A 408 1.07 -33.83 16.47
C ILE A 408 -0.33 -33.98 17.06
N ASP A 409 -0.58 -33.38 18.23
CA ASP A 409 -1.91 -33.36 18.85
C ASP A 409 -2.83 -32.34 18.18
N ILE A 410 -3.39 -32.71 17.03
CA ILE A 410 -4.29 -31.84 16.26
C ILE A 410 -5.58 -31.56 17.03
N PHE A 411 -6.09 -32.54 17.79
CA PHE A 411 -7.30 -32.36 18.59
C PHE A 411 -7.09 -31.35 19.72
N GLY A 412 -5.96 -31.42 20.43
CA GLY A 412 -5.58 -30.46 21.46
C GLY A 412 -5.33 -29.05 20.91
N LEU A 413 -4.74 -28.95 19.72
CA LEU A 413 -4.60 -27.67 19.00
C LEU A 413 -5.96 -27.08 18.64
N LYS A 414 -6.86 -27.89 18.07
CA LYS A 414 -8.23 -27.47 17.73
C LYS A 414 -9.00 -26.99 18.96
N ALA A 415 -8.96 -27.76 20.05
CA ALA A 415 -9.62 -27.39 21.30
C ALA A 415 -9.07 -26.05 21.84
N SER A 416 -7.74 -25.88 21.81
CA SER A 416 -7.10 -24.63 22.23
C SER A 416 -7.50 -23.45 21.35
N MET A 417 -7.62 -23.63 20.03
CA MET A 417 -8.08 -22.57 19.12
C MET A 417 -9.52 -22.16 19.37
N ASN A 418 -10.42 -23.11 19.63
CA ASN A 418 -11.80 -22.80 19.97
C ASN A 418 -11.90 -22.02 21.29
N GLU A 419 -11.13 -22.41 22.30
CA GLU A 419 -11.08 -21.69 23.58
C GLU A 419 -10.55 -20.27 23.41
N ILE A 420 -9.48 -20.06 22.62
CA ILE A 420 -8.98 -18.71 22.30
C ILE A 420 -10.05 -17.88 21.58
N HIS A 421 -10.81 -18.49 20.68
CA HIS A 421 -11.90 -17.80 19.99
C HIS A 421 -13.01 -17.36 20.95
N GLU A 422 -13.43 -18.25 21.86
CA GLU A 422 -14.43 -17.93 22.90
C GLU A 422 -13.95 -16.83 23.83
N LEU A 423 -12.71 -16.91 24.31
CA LEU A 423 -12.11 -15.88 25.16
C LEU A 423 -12.03 -14.53 24.43
N ASN A 424 -11.73 -14.51 23.13
CA ASN A 424 -11.73 -13.29 22.32
C ASN A 424 -13.13 -12.67 22.20
N GLU A 425 -14.17 -13.48 21.93
CA GLU A 425 -15.55 -12.98 21.93
C GLU A 425 -15.95 -12.42 23.30
N GLN A 426 -15.53 -13.08 24.39
CA GLN A 426 -15.75 -12.59 25.75
C GLN A 426 -15.08 -11.23 25.98
N LEU A 427 -13.80 -11.06 25.65
CA LEU A 427 -13.08 -9.80 25.81
C LEU A 427 -13.81 -8.64 25.11
N PHE A 428 -14.19 -8.82 23.85
CA PHE A 428 -14.85 -7.75 23.09
C PHE A 428 -16.29 -7.51 23.55
N SER A 429 -16.98 -8.53 24.07
CA SER A 429 -18.27 -8.33 24.74
C SER A 429 -18.10 -7.50 26.01
N THR A 430 -17.09 -7.78 26.83
CA THR A 430 -16.76 -7.01 28.05
C THR A 430 -16.44 -5.56 27.72
N ILE A 431 -15.57 -5.32 26.72
CA ILE A 431 -15.24 -3.98 26.23
C ILE A 431 -16.50 -3.26 25.75
N PHE A 432 -17.34 -3.91 24.95
CA PHE A 432 -18.57 -3.32 24.45
C PHE A 432 -19.53 -2.91 25.56
N THR A 433 -19.75 -3.78 26.56
CA THR A 433 -20.58 -3.48 27.72
C THR A 433 -20.05 -2.28 28.50
N ILE A 434 -18.75 -2.25 28.79
CA ILE A 434 -18.13 -1.13 29.52
C ILE A 434 -18.28 0.18 28.76
N ILE A 435 -18.04 0.19 27.43
CA ILE A 435 -18.20 1.39 26.60
C ILE A 435 -19.66 1.87 26.62
N ASN A 436 -20.62 0.96 26.50
CA ASN A 436 -22.05 1.29 26.51
C ASN A 436 -22.53 1.88 27.84
N ASP A 437 -21.88 1.50 28.95
CA ASP A 437 -22.20 1.98 30.30
C ASP A 437 -21.38 3.21 30.71
N SER A 438 -20.41 3.64 29.88
CA SER A 438 -19.54 4.78 30.14
C SER A 438 -20.04 6.06 29.50
N ASP A 439 -19.57 7.20 30.00
CA ASP A 439 -19.81 8.50 29.36
C ASP A 439 -19.02 8.56 28.03
N VAL A 440 -19.75 8.60 26.92
CA VAL A 440 -19.20 8.70 25.57
C VAL A 440 -19.05 10.17 25.18
N TYR A 441 -17.86 10.53 24.73
CA TYR A 441 -17.55 11.85 24.20
C TYR A 441 -17.47 11.78 22.68
N ASP A 442 -18.41 12.44 22.03
CA ASP A 442 -18.50 12.47 20.57
C ASP A 442 -17.56 13.54 20.01
N ASP A 443 -16.63 13.10 19.17
CA ASP A 443 -15.92 13.99 18.25
C ASP A 443 -16.70 14.04 16.94
N ASP A 444 -17.61 15.00 16.81
CA ASP A 444 -18.44 15.21 15.62
C ASP A 444 -17.62 15.43 14.35
N ILE A 445 -16.39 15.92 14.47
CA ILE A 445 -15.53 16.23 13.32
C ILE A 445 -14.94 14.95 12.74
N HIS A 446 -14.55 14.01 13.61
CA HIS A 446 -13.91 12.75 13.20
C HIS A 446 -14.82 11.52 13.27
N ARG A 447 -16.06 11.68 13.76
CA ARG A 447 -17.03 10.60 14.03
C ARG A 447 -16.45 9.52 14.94
N PHE A 448 -15.67 9.93 15.93
CA PHE A 448 -15.18 9.04 16.98
C PHE A 448 -16.01 9.18 18.24
N HIS A 449 -16.31 8.03 18.85
CA HIS A 449 -16.90 7.92 20.17
C HIS A 449 -15.78 7.59 21.15
N ASN A 450 -15.35 8.57 21.95
CA ASN A 450 -14.23 8.43 22.86
C ASN A 450 -14.72 8.15 24.27
N VAL A 451 -14.15 7.12 24.90
CA VAL A 451 -14.33 6.86 26.34
C VAL A 451 -12.97 7.01 27.01
N PHE A 452 -12.83 8.07 27.81
CA PHE A 452 -11.54 8.40 28.45
C PHE A 452 -11.37 7.75 29.82
N THR A 453 -12.47 7.41 30.48
CA THR A 453 -12.46 6.88 31.85
C THR A 453 -13.38 5.68 31.93
N PHE A 454 -12.82 4.51 32.23
CA PHE A 454 -13.57 3.27 32.41
C PHE A 454 -12.84 2.35 33.38
N GLU A 455 -13.57 1.42 34.02
CA GLU A 455 -12.95 0.41 34.86
C GLU A 455 -12.21 -0.63 34.01
N THR A 456 -10.91 -0.80 34.25
CA THR A 456 -10.05 -1.70 33.46
C THR A 456 -10.00 -3.13 34.01
N LYS A 457 -10.57 -3.38 35.20
CA LYS A 457 -10.39 -4.63 35.94
C LYS A 457 -10.87 -5.85 35.14
N ASP A 458 -12.07 -5.78 34.56
CA ASP A 458 -12.64 -6.91 33.82
C ASP A 458 -11.98 -7.09 32.45
N ILE A 459 -11.59 -6.00 31.78
CA ILE A 459 -10.81 -6.03 30.54
C ILE A 459 -9.45 -6.70 30.79
N LEU A 460 -8.75 -6.32 31.86
CA LEU A 460 -7.46 -6.92 32.22
C LEU A 460 -7.59 -8.40 32.57
N LYS A 461 -8.68 -8.79 33.24
CA LYS A 461 -8.96 -10.21 33.53
C LYS A 461 -9.12 -11.01 32.25
N ASP A 462 -9.91 -10.52 31.30
CA ASP A 462 -10.13 -11.21 30.01
C ASP A 462 -8.86 -11.24 29.16
N LEU A 463 -8.10 -10.13 29.11
CA LEU A 463 -6.80 -10.07 28.43
C LEU A 463 -5.80 -11.07 29.00
N HIS A 464 -5.68 -11.16 30.34
CA HIS A 464 -4.79 -12.12 30.97
C HIS A 464 -5.18 -13.57 30.65
N ALA A 465 -6.49 -13.89 30.61
CA ALA A 465 -6.96 -15.22 30.25
C ALA A 465 -6.59 -15.59 28.80
N ILE A 466 -6.79 -14.67 27.85
CA ILE A 466 -6.40 -14.87 26.44
C ILE A 466 -4.89 -15.05 26.32
N ILE A 467 -4.10 -14.17 26.95
CA ILE A 467 -2.63 -14.20 26.87
C ILE A 467 -2.08 -15.51 27.47
N ASP A 468 -2.58 -15.93 28.64
CA ASP A 468 -2.19 -17.19 29.27
C ASP A 468 -2.50 -18.39 28.36
N LYS A 469 -3.70 -18.41 27.75
CA LYS A 469 -4.08 -19.49 26.85
C LYS A 469 -3.25 -19.49 25.57
N LEU A 470 -2.97 -18.33 24.98
CA LEU A 470 -2.10 -18.19 23.82
C LEU A 470 -0.69 -18.69 24.12
N ASN A 471 -0.10 -18.28 25.24
CA ASN A 471 1.25 -18.70 25.64
C ASN A 471 1.34 -20.22 25.83
N LYS A 472 0.39 -20.83 26.55
CA LYS A 472 0.32 -22.29 26.70
C LYS A 472 0.20 -23.01 25.36
N THR A 473 -0.57 -22.45 24.44
CA THR A 473 -0.74 -23.04 23.11
C THR A 473 0.52 -22.90 22.26
N LEU A 474 1.21 -21.76 22.36
CA LEU A 474 2.51 -21.53 21.70
C LEU A 474 3.61 -22.42 22.27
N GLU A 475 3.63 -22.69 23.58
CA GLU A 475 4.56 -23.65 24.18
C GLU A 475 4.37 -25.06 23.62
N ILE A 476 3.12 -25.51 23.50
CA ILE A 476 2.79 -26.80 22.86
C ILE A 476 3.29 -26.78 21.41
N PHE A 477 3.01 -25.71 20.66
CA PHE A 477 3.42 -25.59 19.26
C PHE A 477 4.94 -25.57 19.07
N ASN A 478 5.66 -24.78 19.86
CA ASN A 478 7.12 -24.71 19.82
C ASN A 478 7.78 -26.01 20.27
N GLY A 479 7.12 -26.75 21.17
CA GLY A 479 7.51 -28.11 21.57
C GLY A 479 7.40 -29.15 20.45
N ILE A 480 6.64 -28.87 19.37
CA ILE A 480 6.54 -29.72 18.18
C ILE A 480 7.79 -29.58 17.27
N SER A 481 8.72 -28.67 17.58
CA SER A 481 9.95 -28.49 16.79
C SER A 481 10.79 -29.78 16.71
N HIS A 482 11.07 -30.21 15.48
CA HIS A 482 12.00 -31.30 15.22
C HIS A 482 13.42 -30.73 15.16
N LYS A 483 14.35 -31.34 15.91
CA LYS A 483 15.78 -31.09 15.66
C LYS A 483 16.07 -31.52 14.22
N THR A 484 16.48 -30.58 13.38
CA THR A 484 16.97 -30.83 12.01
C THR A 484 18.18 -31.73 11.98
#